data_AF-K7YRT8-F1
#
_entry.id   AF-K7YRT8-F1
#
_cell.length_a   1.000
_cell.length_b   1.000
_cell.length_c   1.000
_cell.angle_alpha   90.00
_cell.angle_beta   90.00
_cell.angle_gamma   90.00
#
_symmetry.space_group_name_H-M   'P 1'
#
loop_
_entity.id
_entity.type
_entity.pdbx_description
1 polymer ?
#
loop_
_entity_poly.entity_id
_entity_poly.type
_entity_poly.pdbx_seq_one_letter_code
_entity_poly.pdbx_strand_id
1 'polypeptide(L)'
;MTFAMICLFTMNAFAADILGWIKPDRPGDRPGSGRLQVTCSASDDGWEEHWSGHGDCRECLKKHGNCIETCSAKYYSCTAEGVDYRGYRMTIESTSPSQYQAEREAIDRCHYRYSNCRITSCNQKNETVSRRSCR
;
A
#
# COMPACT_ATOMS: atom_id res chain seq x y z
N MET A 1 39.41 -49.27 24.45
CA MET A 1 38.87 -49.19 23.07
C MET A 1 37.55 -48.46 23.14
N THR A 2 37.53 -47.26 22.57
CA THR A 2 36.40 -46.34 22.34
C THR A 2 35.47 -46.85 21.24
N PHE A 3 34.20 -46.42 21.27
CA PHE A 3 33.31 -46.00 20.16
C PHE A 3 31.85 -46.12 20.67
N ALA A 4 31.24 -45.03 21.15
CA ALA A 4 30.55 -43.98 20.39
C ALA A 4 29.03 -44.24 20.28
N MET A 5 28.27 -43.43 21.03
CA MET A 5 26.83 -43.20 20.83
C MET A 5 26.55 -42.80 19.38
N ILE A 6 25.54 -43.41 18.76
CA ILE A 6 24.92 -42.89 17.53
C ILE A 6 23.47 -42.58 17.85
N CYS A 7 23.18 -41.29 18.02
CA CYS A 7 21.84 -40.73 18.08
C CYS A 7 21.17 -40.92 16.71
N LEU A 8 20.16 -41.78 16.65
CA LEU A 8 19.26 -41.87 15.50
C LEU A 8 18.19 -40.77 15.59
N PHE A 9 18.55 -39.57 15.15
CA PHE A 9 17.56 -38.58 14.67
C PHE A 9 17.53 -38.69 13.15
N THR A 10 16.67 -39.56 12.63
CA THR A 10 16.35 -39.58 11.20
C THR A 10 15.47 -38.37 10.88
N MET A 11 16.08 -37.35 10.29
CA MET A 11 15.38 -36.29 9.59
C MET A 11 14.71 -36.89 8.34
N ASN A 12 13.41 -37.14 8.40
CA ASN A 12 12.60 -37.29 7.19
C ASN A 12 12.11 -35.90 6.78
N ALA A 13 12.96 -35.20 6.02
CA ALA A 13 12.51 -34.17 5.11
C ALA A 13 11.92 -34.83 3.85
N PHE A 14 11.07 -34.09 3.15
CA PHE A 14 10.47 -34.39 1.84
C PHE A 14 9.23 -35.30 1.86
N ALA A 15 8.06 -34.68 2.00
CA ALA A 15 6.91 -34.87 1.09
C ALA A 15 5.66 -34.15 1.64
N ALA A 16 5.52 -32.86 1.33
CA ALA A 16 4.23 -32.20 1.27
C ALA A 16 4.35 -30.98 0.35
N ASP A 17 3.29 -30.72 -0.42
CA ASP A 17 3.09 -29.57 -1.32
C ASP A 17 3.71 -29.61 -2.71
N ILE A 18 3.34 -30.64 -3.47
CA ILE A 18 3.31 -30.65 -4.95
C ILE A 18 2.00 -30.09 -5.54
N LEU A 19 1.15 -29.45 -4.74
CA LEU A 19 -0.09 -28.80 -5.17
C LEU A 19 -0.12 -27.34 -4.68
N GLY A 20 0.90 -26.59 -5.06
CA GLY A 20 0.90 -25.13 -5.01
C GLY A 20 -0.15 -24.59 -5.98
N TRP A 21 -1.37 -24.44 -5.47
CA TRP A 21 -2.37 -23.46 -5.85
C TRP A 21 -2.03 -22.62 -7.08
N ILE A 22 -2.45 -23.09 -8.24
CA ILE A 22 -2.70 -22.22 -9.40
C ILE A 22 -3.85 -21.31 -8.97
N LYS A 23 -3.53 -20.10 -8.49
CA LYS A 23 -4.53 -19.04 -8.41
C LYS A 23 -4.92 -18.74 -9.85
N PRO A 24 -6.19 -18.92 -10.25
CA PRO A 24 -6.60 -18.57 -11.60
C PRO A 24 -6.39 -17.06 -11.76
N ASP A 25 -5.61 -16.68 -12.77
CA ASP A 25 -5.52 -15.30 -13.22
C ASP A 25 -6.94 -14.78 -13.46
N ARG A 26 -7.41 -13.86 -12.62
CA ARG A 26 -8.68 -13.17 -12.86
C ARG A 26 -8.45 -12.24 -14.06
N PRO A 27 -9.25 -12.33 -15.13
CA PRO A 27 -9.11 -11.42 -16.26
C PRO A 27 -9.49 -10.00 -15.80
N GLY A 28 -8.53 -9.07 -15.72
CA GLY A 28 -8.83 -7.68 -15.42
C GLY A 28 -7.65 -6.77 -15.06
N ASP A 29 -6.59 -7.30 -14.45
CA ASP A 29 -5.49 -6.47 -13.95
C ASP A 29 -4.44 -6.17 -15.03
N ARG A 30 -4.81 -5.29 -15.96
CA ARG A 30 -3.80 -4.53 -16.71
C ARG A 30 -3.01 -3.65 -15.73
N PRO A 31 -1.67 -3.53 -15.87
CA PRO A 31 -0.87 -2.61 -15.08
C PRO A 31 -1.14 -1.18 -15.57
N GLY A 32 -2.30 -0.63 -15.21
CA GLY A 32 -2.57 0.79 -15.34
C GLY A 32 -2.01 1.48 -14.12
N SER A 33 -1.17 2.50 -14.31
CA SER A 33 -0.83 3.46 -13.25
C SER A 33 -2.14 4.03 -12.71
N GLY A 34 -2.65 3.45 -11.62
CA GLY A 34 -3.88 3.89 -11.01
C GLY A 34 -3.69 5.32 -10.57
N ARG A 35 -4.47 6.24 -11.12
CA ARG A 35 -4.55 7.60 -10.57
C ARG A 35 -4.97 7.47 -9.11
N LEU A 36 -4.34 8.23 -8.22
CA LEU A 36 -4.74 8.29 -6.82
C LEU A 36 -6.24 8.61 -6.73
N GLN A 37 -6.94 7.95 -5.80
CA GLN A 37 -8.33 8.32 -5.51
C GLN A 37 -8.32 9.66 -4.81
N VAL A 38 -8.60 10.72 -5.56
CA VAL A 38 -8.72 12.09 -5.05
C VAL A 38 -10.18 12.38 -4.76
N THR A 39 -10.46 12.84 -3.54
CA THR A 39 -11.77 13.30 -3.09
C THR A 39 -11.66 14.75 -2.64
N CYS A 40 -12.52 15.62 -3.15
CA CYS A 40 -12.56 17.03 -2.81
C CYS A 40 -13.84 17.36 -2.04
N SER A 41 -13.73 18.29 -1.10
CA SER A 41 -14.86 18.88 -0.37
C SER A 41 -14.59 20.37 -0.17
N ALA A 42 -15.61 21.21 -0.31
CA ALA A 42 -15.52 22.64 -0.05
C ALA A 42 -16.30 22.99 1.21
N SER A 43 -15.68 23.66 2.18
CA SER A 43 -16.36 24.13 3.38
C SER A 43 -16.26 25.63 3.51
N ASP A 44 -17.13 26.25 4.32
CA ASP A 44 -16.92 27.63 4.73
C ASP A 44 -15.70 27.75 5.68
N ASP A 45 -15.21 28.98 5.88
CA ASP A 45 -14.18 29.28 6.89
C ASP A 45 -14.77 29.41 8.31
N GLY A 46 -16.05 29.07 8.50
CA GLY A 46 -16.86 29.38 9.67
C GLY A 46 -17.32 28.16 10.49
N TRP A 47 -18.16 28.42 11.50
CA TRP A 47 -18.74 27.42 12.39
C TRP A 47 -20.13 26.92 11.91
N GLU A 48 -20.68 27.50 10.83
CA GLU A 48 -22.07 27.31 10.41
C GLU A 48 -22.31 26.00 9.65
N GLU A 49 -21.26 25.37 9.12
CA GLU A 49 -21.37 24.09 8.44
C GLU A 49 -21.42 22.91 9.40
N HIS A 50 -22.64 22.58 9.82
CA HIS A 50 -22.82 21.64 10.91
C HIS A 50 -22.34 20.20 10.63
N TRP A 51 -22.32 19.64 9.40
CA TRP A 51 -21.99 18.19 9.28
C TRP A 51 -21.30 17.66 8.01
N SER A 52 -21.11 18.38 6.89
CA SER A 52 -20.58 17.69 5.69
C SER A 52 -19.83 18.51 4.64
N GLY A 53 -19.73 19.84 4.74
CA GLY A 53 -19.25 20.63 3.61
C GLY A 53 -20.13 20.49 2.36
N HIS A 54 -19.72 21.12 1.28
CA HIS A 54 -20.28 20.99 -0.07
C HIS A 54 -19.38 20.15 -0.96
N GLY A 55 -19.96 19.57 -2.01
CA GLY A 55 -19.20 18.74 -2.96
C GLY A 55 -18.17 19.53 -3.78
N ASP A 56 -18.40 20.83 -3.97
CA ASP A 56 -17.51 21.71 -4.73
C ASP A 56 -17.61 23.19 -4.31
N CYS A 57 -16.64 23.99 -4.77
CA CYS A 57 -16.62 25.44 -4.55
C CYS A 57 -17.91 26.15 -4.98
N ARG A 58 -18.57 25.72 -6.06
CA ARG A 58 -19.73 26.43 -6.63
C ARG A 58 -20.95 26.26 -5.75
N GLU A 59 -21.16 25.06 -5.22
CA GLU A 59 -22.23 24.80 -4.27
C GLU A 59 -21.99 25.55 -2.96
N CYS A 60 -20.75 25.56 -2.48
CA CYS A 60 -20.39 26.30 -1.28
C CYS A 60 -20.61 27.81 -1.45
N LEU A 61 -20.12 28.41 -2.54
CA LEU A 61 -20.24 29.84 -2.81
C LEU A 61 -21.69 30.33 -3.01
N LYS A 62 -22.63 29.43 -3.34
CA LYS A 62 -24.05 29.80 -3.41
C LYS A 62 -24.66 30.06 -2.04
N LYS A 63 -24.14 29.41 -1.01
CA LYS A 63 -24.68 29.47 0.35
C LYS A 63 -23.81 30.32 1.27
N HIS A 64 -22.51 30.37 1.01
CA HIS A 64 -21.50 31.05 1.81
C HIS A 64 -20.70 32.03 0.93
N GLY A 65 -20.25 33.15 1.49
CA GLY A 65 -19.50 34.17 0.75
C GLY A 65 -18.01 33.85 0.54
N ASN A 66 -17.45 32.95 1.36
CA ASN A 66 -16.05 32.52 1.28
C ASN A 66 -15.98 31.03 1.60
N CYS A 67 -15.30 30.27 0.74
CA CYS A 67 -15.15 28.83 0.92
C CYS A 67 -13.70 28.39 0.73
N ILE A 68 -13.35 27.25 1.33
CA ILE A 68 -12.10 26.55 1.08
C ILE A 68 -12.41 25.16 0.54
N GLU A 69 -11.95 24.87 -0.66
CA GLU A 69 -11.92 23.52 -1.21
C GLU A 69 -10.64 22.81 -0.78
N THR A 70 -10.80 21.64 -0.17
CA THR A 70 -9.71 20.73 0.20
C THR A 70 -9.89 19.42 -0.56
N CYS A 71 -8.86 19.03 -1.31
CA CYS A 71 -8.78 17.73 -1.96
C CYS A 71 -7.79 16.83 -1.24
N SER A 72 -8.22 15.62 -0.91
CA SER A 72 -7.39 14.61 -0.27
C SER A 72 -7.23 13.40 -1.18
N ALA A 73 -6.02 12.85 -1.25
CA ALA A 73 -5.72 11.63 -1.97
C ALA A 73 -5.54 10.47 -0.99
N LYS A 74 -6.26 9.38 -1.25
CA LYS A 74 -6.11 8.12 -0.53
C LYS A 74 -5.22 7.16 -1.32
N TYR A 75 -4.21 6.61 -0.64
CA TYR A 75 -3.29 5.61 -1.20
C TYR A 75 -2.79 4.66 -0.11
N TYR A 76 -2.09 3.61 -0.52
CA TYR A 76 -1.45 2.65 0.35
C TYR A 76 0.06 2.74 0.17
N SER A 77 0.79 2.75 1.28
CA SER A 77 2.26 2.64 1.36
C SER A 77 2.60 1.26 1.89
N CYS A 78 3.34 0.48 1.13
CA CYS A 78 3.79 -0.85 1.52
C CYS A 78 5.32 -0.93 1.49
N THR A 79 5.90 -1.54 2.52
CA THR A 79 7.33 -1.76 2.65
C THR A 79 7.64 -3.25 2.57
N ALA A 80 8.57 -3.61 1.70
CA ALA A 80 9.20 -4.92 1.65
C ALA A 80 10.61 -4.86 2.27
N GLU A 81 11.02 -5.90 2.97
CA GLU A 81 12.39 -6.11 3.44
C GLU A 81 12.98 -7.32 2.71
N GLY A 82 14.22 -7.20 2.25
CA GLY A 82 15.02 -8.30 1.70
C GLY A 82 16.47 -8.23 2.16
N VAL A 83 17.29 -9.17 1.70
CA VAL A 83 18.71 -9.28 2.08
C VAL A 83 19.59 -9.20 0.84
N ASP A 84 20.63 -8.35 0.90
CA ASP A 84 21.61 -8.20 -0.17
C ASP A 84 22.66 -9.34 -0.18
N TYR A 85 23.57 -9.31 -1.16
CA TYR A 85 24.61 -10.35 -1.30
C TYR A 85 25.63 -10.36 -0.15
N ARG A 86 25.69 -9.30 0.67
CA ARG A 86 26.57 -9.18 1.83
C ARG A 86 25.86 -9.54 3.15
N GLY A 87 24.57 -9.87 3.10
CA GLY A 87 23.77 -10.21 4.28
C GLY A 87 23.10 -9.01 4.95
N TYR A 88 23.14 -7.82 4.36
CA TYR A 88 22.48 -6.63 4.93
C TYR A 88 20.99 -6.62 4.61
N ARG A 89 20.18 -6.21 5.59
CA ARG A 89 18.74 -5.98 5.41
C ARG A 89 18.53 -4.69 4.64
N MET A 90 17.74 -4.77 3.58
CA MET A 90 17.38 -3.66 2.72
C MET A 90 15.86 -3.51 2.71
N THR A 91 15.38 -2.28 2.71
CA THR A 91 13.96 -1.96 2.64
C THR A 91 13.61 -1.30 1.31
N ILE A 92 12.44 -1.64 0.78
CA ILE A 92 11.88 -1.05 -0.44
C ILE A 92 10.45 -0.62 -0.13
N GLU A 93 10.15 0.66 -0.36
CA GLU A 93 8.79 1.19 -0.25
C GLU A 93 8.16 1.34 -1.64
N SER A 94 6.87 1.00 -1.72
CA SER A 94 6.02 1.28 -2.87
C SER A 94 4.70 1.91 -2.44
N THR A 95 4.11 2.71 -3.33
CA THR A 95 2.85 3.42 -3.11
C THR A 95 1.88 3.21 -4.25
N SER A 96 0.62 2.92 -3.96
CA SER A 96 -0.42 2.75 -4.98
C SER A 96 -1.82 3.08 -4.45
N PRO A 97 -2.80 3.44 -5.30
CA PRO A 97 -4.19 3.63 -4.85
C PRO A 97 -4.82 2.37 -4.25
N SER A 98 -4.28 1.18 -4.56
CA SER A 98 -4.74 -0.09 -3.99
C SER A 98 -3.64 -0.77 -3.18
N GLN A 99 -4.02 -1.37 -2.06
CA GLN A 99 -3.10 -2.12 -1.20
C GLN A 99 -2.41 -3.25 -1.99
N TYR A 100 -3.18 -4.03 -2.75
CA TYR A 100 -2.66 -5.15 -3.54
C TYR A 100 -1.57 -4.73 -4.52
N GLN A 101 -1.77 -3.64 -5.26
CA GLN A 101 -0.75 -3.16 -6.19
C GLN A 101 0.48 -2.61 -5.46
N ALA A 102 0.30 -1.89 -4.34
CA ALA A 102 1.42 -1.41 -3.52
C ALA A 102 2.27 -2.57 -2.99
N GLU A 103 1.62 -3.63 -2.48
CA GLU A 103 2.28 -4.86 -2.01
C GLU A 103 3.03 -5.55 -3.14
N ARG A 104 2.34 -5.82 -4.25
CA ARG A 104 2.92 -6.50 -5.40
C ARG A 104 4.14 -5.76 -5.93
N GLU A 105 4.04 -4.45 -6.12
CA GLU A 105 5.14 -3.65 -6.63
C GLU A 105 6.31 -3.58 -5.64
N ALA A 106 6.05 -3.48 -4.32
CA ALA A 106 7.11 -3.53 -3.31
C ALA A 106 7.86 -4.87 -3.33
N ILE A 107 7.12 -5.99 -3.44
CA ILE A 107 7.68 -7.35 -3.50
C ILE A 107 8.43 -7.59 -4.81
N ASP A 108 7.86 -7.22 -5.95
CA ASP A 108 8.48 -7.40 -7.27
C ASP A 108 9.79 -6.60 -7.36
N ARG A 109 9.79 -5.36 -6.86
CA ARG A 109 11.00 -4.52 -6.78
C ARG A 109 12.03 -5.05 -5.80
N CYS A 110 11.60 -5.67 -4.69
CA CYS A 110 12.51 -6.31 -3.74
C CYS A 110 13.19 -7.52 -4.39
N HIS A 111 12.42 -8.44 -4.98
CA HIS A 111 12.96 -9.65 -5.62
C HIS A 111 13.86 -9.36 -6.82
N TYR A 112 13.72 -8.18 -7.43
CA TYR A 112 14.62 -7.75 -8.50
C TYR A 112 16.09 -7.59 -8.04
N ARG A 113 16.34 -7.28 -6.75
CA ARG A 113 17.70 -6.98 -6.25
C ARG A 113 18.11 -7.77 -5.01
N TYR A 114 17.16 -8.30 -4.26
CA TYR A 114 17.39 -8.87 -2.94
C TYR A 114 16.76 -10.26 -2.83
N SER A 115 17.28 -11.03 -1.88
CA SER A 115 16.78 -12.35 -1.51
C SER A 115 15.93 -12.28 -0.24
N ASN A 116 15.16 -13.34 0.05
CA ASN A 116 14.35 -13.43 1.27
C ASN A 116 13.36 -12.27 1.46
N CYS A 117 12.81 -11.77 0.36
CA CYS A 117 11.89 -10.63 0.39
C CYS A 117 10.56 -10.98 1.05
N ARG A 118 10.07 -10.08 1.90
CA ARG A 118 8.75 -10.15 2.54
C ARG A 118 8.17 -8.76 2.78
N ILE A 119 6.85 -8.63 2.77
CA ILE A 119 6.18 -7.41 3.22
C ILE A 119 6.31 -7.31 4.74
N THR A 120 6.74 -6.15 5.23
CA THR A 120 6.88 -5.86 6.66
C THR A 120 5.85 -4.88 7.18
N SER A 121 5.34 -3.99 6.32
CA SER A 121 4.27 -3.07 6.67
C SER A 121 3.47 -2.65 5.45
N CYS A 122 2.17 -2.41 5.65
CA CYS A 122 1.28 -1.80 4.66
C CYS A 122 0.27 -0.92 5.38
N ASN A 123 0.30 0.38 5.07
CA ASN A 123 -0.54 1.37 5.72
C ASN A 123 -1.31 2.17 4.68
N GLN A 124 -2.58 2.41 4.97
CA GLN A 124 -3.36 3.40 4.23
C GLN A 124 -2.93 4.80 4.65
N LYS A 125 -2.66 5.66 3.69
CA LYS A 125 -2.36 7.08 3.86
C LYS A 125 -3.45 7.93 3.23
N ASN A 126 -3.70 9.09 3.84
CA ASN A 126 -4.58 10.12 3.33
C ASN A 126 -3.83 11.44 3.40
N GLU A 127 -3.62 12.10 2.27
CA GLU A 127 -2.86 13.35 2.21
C GLU A 127 -3.67 14.44 1.50
N THR A 128 -3.56 15.68 1.97
CA THR A 128 -4.11 16.82 1.25
C THR A 128 -3.25 17.13 0.04
N VAL A 129 -3.81 16.98 -1.16
CA VAL A 129 -3.12 17.25 -2.44
C VAL A 129 -3.43 18.63 -2.99
N SER A 130 -4.51 19.25 -2.53
CA SER A 130 -4.85 20.63 -2.88
C SER A 130 -5.68 21.27 -1.78
N ARG A 131 -5.43 22.55 -1.52
CA ARG A 131 -6.27 23.40 -0.69
C ARG A 131 -6.33 24.78 -1.34
N ARG A 132 -7.52 25.25 -1.70
CA ARG A 132 -7.71 26.55 -2.36
C ARG A 132 -8.90 27.31 -1.80
N SER A 133 -8.77 28.62 -1.74
CA SER A 133 -9.90 29.50 -1.45
C SER A 133 -10.75 29.67 -2.71
N CYS A 134 -12.06 29.48 -2.55
CA CYS A 134 -13.08 29.82 -3.53
C CYS A 134 -13.58 31.24 -3.18
N ARG A 135 -13.48 32.16 -4.13
CA ARG A 135 -14.01 33.54 -4.05
C ARG A 135 -14.60 33.91 -5.40
#